data_AF-A0A2H5ZKX7-F1
#
_entry.id   AF-A0A2H5ZKX7-F1
#
_cell.length_a   1.000
_cell.length_b   1.000
_cell.length_c   1.000
_cell.angle_alpha   90.00
_cell.angle_beta   90.00
_cell.angle_gamma   90.00
#
_symmetry.space_group_name_H-M   'P 1'
#
loop_
_entity.id
_entity.type
_entity.pdbx_description
1 polymer ?
#
loop_
_entity_poly.entity_id
_entity_poly.type
_entity_poly.pdbx_seq_one_letter_code
_entity_poly.pdbx_strand_id
1 'polypeptide(L)'
;MPENIKAIRKDLPFVDFDGIEAYAREHPRAARYLASIKGQAQTKNIDKEALKKLCKSTGVEVSEAKGKIVVSPGHEMGFVEVLDRRRYELELVKGQPERFKARSRTKLNE
;
A
#
# COMPACT_ATOMS: atom_id res chain seq x y z
N MET A 1 6.98 15.94 -1.93
CA MET A 1 6.65 14.62 -2.52
C MET A 1 7.85 13.71 -2.70
N PRO A 2 8.97 14.13 -3.33
CA PRO A 2 10.15 13.27 -3.51
C PRO A 2 10.70 12.73 -2.17
N GLU A 3 10.73 13.59 -1.15
CA GLU A 3 11.17 13.25 0.20
C GLU A 3 10.26 12.25 0.95
N ASN A 4 9.03 12.04 0.48
CA ASN A 4 8.14 11.04 1.06
C ASN A 4 8.47 9.65 0.54
N ILE A 5 8.63 9.54 -0.78
CA ILE A 5 8.95 8.29 -1.45
C ILE A 5 10.37 7.84 -1.07
N LYS A 6 11.34 8.74 -0.99
CA LYS A 6 12.70 8.41 -0.53
C LYS A 6 12.70 7.75 0.86
N ALA A 7 11.95 8.31 1.81
CA ALA A 7 11.85 7.75 3.17
C ALA A 7 11.18 6.36 3.16
N ILE A 8 10.06 6.23 2.45
CA ILE A 8 9.33 4.97 2.35
C ILE A 8 10.16 3.89 1.65
N ARG A 9 10.89 4.24 0.58
CA ARG A 9 11.77 3.31 -0.17
C ARG A 9 12.89 2.76 0.72
N LYS A 10 13.39 3.54 1.68
CA LYS A 10 14.40 3.08 2.63
C LYS A 10 13.86 1.98 3.55
N ASP A 11 12.62 2.11 4.01
CA ASP A 11 11.97 1.13 4.88
C ASP A 11 11.47 -0.10 4.11
N LEU A 12 11.19 0.05 2.82
CA LEU A 12 10.66 -0.98 1.93
C LEU A 12 11.58 -1.24 0.73
N PRO A 13 12.82 -1.74 0.95
CA PRO A 13 13.80 -1.95 -0.13
C PRO A 13 13.37 -3.01 -1.15
N PHE A 14 12.38 -3.82 -0.79
CA PHE A 14 11.81 -4.89 -1.61
C PHE A 14 10.61 -4.43 -2.46
N VAL A 15 10.30 -3.14 -2.53
CA VAL A 15 9.23 -2.58 -3.38
C VAL A 15 9.84 -1.67 -4.45
N ASP A 16 9.38 -1.81 -5.68
CA ASP A 16 9.65 -0.86 -6.76
C ASP A 16 8.67 0.32 -6.68
N PHE A 17 9.21 1.51 -6.42
CA PHE A 17 8.42 2.74 -6.29
C PHE A 17 8.39 3.58 -7.55
N ASP A 18 9.05 3.19 -8.64
CA ASP A 18 9.16 4.04 -9.84
C ASP A 18 7.76 4.32 -10.43
N GLY A 19 6.94 3.28 -10.60
CA GLY A 19 5.55 3.43 -11.06
C GLY A 19 4.65 4.19 -10.08
N ILE A 20 4.82 3.95 -8.77
CA ILE A 20 4.06 4.65 -7.71
C ILE A 20 4.40 6.14 -7.70
N GLU A 21 5.67 6.48 -7.89
CA GLU A 21 6.16 7.85 -7.94
C GLU A 21 5.60 8.60 -9.16
N ALA A 22 5.67 7.98 -10.34
CA ALA A 22 5.08 8.55 -11.56
C ALA A 22 3.59 8.81 -11.37
N TYR A 23 2.84 7.81 -10.88
CA TYR A 23 1.42 7.94 -10.60
C TYR A 23 1.11 9.07 -9.60
N ALA A 24 1.84 9.13 -8.48
CA ALA A 24 1.57 10.10 -7.42
C ALA A 24 1.88 11.55 -7.80
N ARG A 25 2.70 11.80 -8.82
CA ARG A 25 2.94 13.16 -9.35
C ARG A 25 1.69 13.75 -10.00
N GLU A 26 0.89 12.91 -10.64
CA GLU A 26 -0.34 13.30 -11.34
C GLU A 26 -1.59 13.20 -10.45
N HIS A 27 -1.51 12.47 -9.34
CA HIS A 27 -2.64 12.15 -8.47
C HIS A 27 -2.47 12.73 -7.05
N PRO A 28 -3.02 13.93 -6.76
CA PRO A 28 -2.87 14.59 -5.45
C PRO A 28 -3.31 13.72 -4.26
N ARG A 29 -4.30 12.85 -4.47
CA ARG A 29 -4.78 11.93 -3.43
C ARG A 29 -3.72 10.88 -3.06
N ALA A 30 -3.03 10.31 -4.05
CA ALA A 30 -1.94 9.36 -3.82
C ALA A 30 -0.75 10.05 -3.12
N ALA A 31 -0.41 11.27 -3.55
CA ALA A 31 0.59 12.11 -2.90
C ALA A 31 0.29 12.35 -1.41
N ARG A 32 -0.96 12.66 -1.08
CA ARG A 32 -1.42 12.83 0.30
C ARG A 32 -1.29 11.56 1.13
N TYR A 33 -1.62 10.39 0.57
CA TYR A 33 -1.46 9.12 1.28
C TYR A 33 0.00 8.78 1.52
N LEU A 34 0.90 9.03 0.56
CA LEU A 34 2.35 8.87 0.78
C LEU A 34 2.87 9.78 1.91
N ALA A 35 2.33 11.00 2.03
CA ALA A 35 2.64 11.87 3.17
C ALA A 35 2.13 11.28 4.50
N SER A 36 0.90 10.75 4.51
CA SER A 36 0.32 10.08 5.68
C SER A 36 1.12 8.85 6.12
N ILE A 37 1.50 7.99 5.16
CA ILE A 37 2.34 6.80 5.39
C ILE A 37 3.65 7.18 6.08
N LYS A 38 4.36 8.19 5.55
CA LYS A 38 5.59 8.71 6.15
C LYS A 38 5.34 9.25 7.56
N GLY A 39 4.32 10.08 7.74
CA GLY A 39 4.02 10.75 9.01
C GLY A 39 3.70 9.77 10.15
N GLN A 40 3.12 8.62 9.84
CA GLN A 40 2.80 7.59 10.83
C GLN A 40 3.96 6.62 11.11
N ALA A 41 5.10 6.75 10.43
CA ALA A 41 6.26 5.85 10.54
C ALA A 41 5.92 4.35 10.40
N GLN A 42 4.82 4.06 9.71
CA GLN A 42 4.18 2.76 9.63
C GLN A 42 4.85 1.82 8.62
N THR A 43 5.88 2.27 7.93
CA THR A 43 6.61 1.48 6.93
C THR A 43 7.71 0.62 7.53
N LYS A 44 8.11 0.91 8.77
CA LYS A 44 9.13 0.14 9.49
C LYS A 44 8.60 -1.28 9.78
N ASN A 45 9.46 -2.28 9.56
CA ASN A 45 9.17 -3.69 9.84
C ASN A 45 7.94 -4.26 9.12
N ILE A 46 7.57 -3.71 7.96
CA ILE A 46 6.58 -4.37 7.11
C ILE A 46 7.18 -5.66 6.57
N ASP A 47 6.48 -6.77 6.82
CA ASP A 47 6.80 -8.07 6.25
C ASP A 47 6.38 -8.14 4.77
N LYS A 48 7.28 -8.64 3.91
CA LYS A 48 7.08 -8.72 2.46
C LYS A 48 5.94 -9.66 2.10
N GLU A 49 5.86 -10.82 2.74
CA GLU A 49 4.84 -11.85 2.46
C GLU A 49 3.46 -11.38 2.92
N ALA A 50 3.37 -10.76 4.10
CA ALA A 50 2.15 -10.16 4.61
C ALA A 50 1.65 -9.04 3.69
N LEU A 51 2.54 -8.20 3.17
CA LEU A 51 2.17 -7.16 2.20
C LEU A 51 1.63 -7.77 0.90
N LYS A 52 2.33 -8.76 0.31
CA LYS A 52 1.87 -9.45 -0.90
C LYS A 52 0.51 -10.12 -0.68
N LYS A 53 0.32 -10.79 0.45
CA LYS A 53 -0.94 -11.44 0.82
C LYS A 53 -2.07 -10.42 0.91
N LEU A 54 -1.86 -9.28 1.58
CA LEU A 54 -2.87 -8.24 1.72
C LEU A 54 -3.19 -7.55 0.39
N CYS A 55 -2.20 -7.33 -0.47
CA CYS A 55 -2.44 -6.86 -1.84
C CYS A 55 -3.37 -7.83 -2.58
N LYS A 56 -3.04 -9.12 -2.59
CA LYS A 56 -3.83 -10.15 -3.29
C LYS A 56 -5.25 -10.26 -2.72
N SER A 57 -5.41 -10.32 -1.40
CA SER A 57 -6.72 -10.46 -0.77
C SER A 57 -7.60 -9.23 -0.98
N THR A 58 -7.02 -8.04 -1.20
CA THR A 58 -7.78 -6.80 -1.40
C THR A 58 -7.87 -6.36 -2.87
N GLY A 59 -7.51 -7.23 -3.82
CA GLY A 59 -7.64 -6.97 -5.26
C GLY A 59 -6.62 -5.99 -5.82
N VAL A 60 -5.45 -5.87 -5.19
CA VAL A 60 -4.31 -5.10 -5.69
C VAL A 60 -3.36 -6.06 -6.38
N GLU A 61 -3.19 -5.89 -7.69
CA GLU A 61 -2.29 -6.71 -8.48
C GLU A 61 -0.84 -6.24 -8.32
N VAL A 62 0.00 -7.19 -7.93
CA VAL A 62 1.45 -7.00 -7.82
C VAL A 62 2.14 -8.22 -8.40
N SER A 63 3.29 -7.99 -9.02
CA SER A 63 4.19 -9.02 -9.53
C SER A 63 5.51 -8.97 -8.80
N GLU A 64 6.36 -9.97 -9.01
CA GLU A 64 7.72 -9.98 -8.50
C GLU A 64 8.71 -9.96 -9.65
N ALA A 65 9.57 -8.94 -9.68
CA ALA A 65 10.62 -8.79 -10.66
C ALA A 65 11.92 -8.41 -9.96
N LYS A 66 13.01 -9.15 -10.23
CA LYS A 66 14.34 -8.90 -9.64
C LYS A 66 14.31 -8.83 -8.10
N GLY A 67 13.49 -9.66 -7.46
CA GLY A 67 13.33 -9.73 -6.00
C GLY A 67 12.49 -8.59 -5.38
N LYS A 68 11.93 -7.70 -6.21
CA LYS A 68 11.08 -6.59 -5.78
C LYS A 68 9.62 -6.81 -6.17
N ILE A 69 8.72 -6.30 -5.33
CA ILE A 69 7.30 -6.15 -5.61
C ILE A 69 7.15 -5.02 -6.62
N VAL A 70 6.57 -5.31 -7.78
CA VAL A 70 6.21 -4.33 -8.81
C VAL A 70 4.70 -4.25 -8.89
N VAL A 71 4.16 -3.04 -8.78
CA VAL A 71 2.71 -2.82 -8.85
C VAL A 71 2.27 -2.81 -10.32
N SER A 72 1.22 -3.56 -10.65
CA SER A 72 0.65 -3.55 -12.00
C SER A 72 0.07 -2.17 -12.33
N PRO A 73 0.16 -1.70 -13.59
CA PRO A 73 -0.44 -0.44 -14.00
C PRO A 73 -1.94 -0.38 -13.66
N GLY A 74 -2.40 0.75 -13.10
CA GLY A 74 -3.77 0.94 -12.64
C GLY A 74 -4.04 0.48 -11.20
N HIS A 75 -3.10 -0.21 -10.56
CA HIS A 75 -3.22 -0.65 -9.16
C HIS A 75 -2.41 0.21 -8.17
N GLU A 76 -1.74 1.27 -8.63
CA GLU A 76 -0.86 2.12 -7.82
C GLU A 76 -1.61 2.75 -6.64
N MET A 77 -2.79 3.30 -6.89
CA MET A 77 -3.63 3.86 -5.83
C MET A 77 -4.05 2.78 -4.83
N GLY A 78 -4.37 1.58 -5.31
CA GLY A 78 -4.72 0.45 -4.46
C GLY A 78 -3.56 0.04 -3.57
N PHE A 79 -2.35 -0.02 -4.11
CA PHE A 79 -1.14 -0.33 -3.36
C PHE A 79 -0.82 0.73 -2.30
N VAL A 80 -0.95 2.01 -2.66
CA VAL A 80 -0.79 3.11 -1.69
C VAL A 80 -1.87 3.02 -0.60
N GLU A 81 -3.10 2.64 -0.92
CA GLU A 81 -4.16 2.40 0.06
C GLU A 81 -3.85 1.21 0.99
N VAL A 82 -3.21 0.15 0.50
CA VAL A 82 -2.73 -0.96 1.34
C VAL A 82 -1.64 -0.48 2.31
N LEU A 83 -0.63 0.22 1.80
CA LEU A 83 0.43 0.79 2.65
C LEU A 83 -0.13 1.80 3.65
N ASP A 84 -1.18 2.51 3.30
CA ASP A 84 -1.87 3.45 4.18
C ASP A 84 -2.92 2.73 5.06
N ARG A 85 -2.92 1.40 5.21
CA ARG A 85 -3.90 0.63 6.03
C ARG A 85 -5.37 1.02 5.81
N ARG A 86 -5.75 1.24 4.55
CA ARG A 86 -7.13 1.57 4.17
C ARG A 86 -7.89 0.41 3.56
N ARG A 87 -7.19 -0.64 3.13
CA ARG A 87 -7.80 -1.82 2.51
C ARG A 87 -7.73 -3.01 3.47
N TYR A 88 -8.84 -3.72 3.57
CA TYR A 88 -8.96 -4.92 4.40
C TYR A 88 -10.00 -5.86 3.81
N GLU A 89 -9.87 -7.12 4.16
CA GLU A 89 -10.79 -8.20 3.84
C GLU A 89 -11.46 -8.65 5.14
N LEU A 90 -12.76 -8.90 5.08
CA LEU A 90 -13.57 -9.40 6.18
C LEU A 90 -14.37 -10.60 5.67
N GLU A 91 -14.40 -11.69 6.42
CA GLU A 91 -15.18 -12.88 6.06
C GLU A 91 -16.10 -13.23 7.23
N LEU A 92 -17.28 -12.59 7.28
CA LEU A 92 -18.32 -12.91 8.26
C LEU A 92 -19.18 -14.10 7.84
N VAL A 93 -19.27 -14.34 6.53
CA VAL A 93 -19.95 -15.49 5.94
C VAL A 93 -18.89 -16.40 5.32
N LYS A 94 -18.85 -17.66 5.76
CA LYS A 94 -17.84 -18.64 5.32
C LYS A 94 -17.84 -18.78 3.80
N GLY A 95 -16.67 -18.62 3.19
CA GLY A 95 -16.44 -18.68 1.76
C GLY A 95 -16.79 -17.39 1.00
N GLN A 96 -17.20 -16.32 1.69
CA GLN A 96 -17.61 -15.05 1.09
C GLN A 96 -16.81 -13.88 1.67
N PRO A 97 -15.52 -13.73 1.27
CA PRO A 97 -14.73 -12.59 1.69
C PRO A 97 -15.25 -11.30 1.06
N GLU A 98 -15.43 -10.29 1.91
CA GLU A 98 -15.82 -8.93 1.56
C GLU A 98 -14.62 -8.01 1.65
N ARG A 99 -14.41 -7.19 0.62
CA ARG A 99 -13.27 -6.27 0.54
C ARG A 99 -13.75 -4.85 0.76
N PHE A 100 -13.12 -4.17 1.70
CA PHE A 100 -13.50 -2.82 2.08
C PHE A 100 -12.37 -1.83 1.88
N LYS A 101 -12.79 -0.57 1.72
CA LYS A 101 -11.90 0.58 1.72
C LYS A 101 -12.37 1.62 2.71
N ALA A 102 -11.54 1.90 3.71
CA ALA A 102 -11.75 2.96 4.68
C ALA A 102 -11.51 4.35 4.09
N ARG A 103 -12.53 5.22 4.13
CA ARG A 103 -12.41 6.66 3.82
C ARG A 103 -11.51 7.39 4.81
N SER A 104 -11.55 6.99 6.08
CA SER A 104 -10.65 7.39 7.16
C SER A 104 -10.32 6.17 8.00
N ARG A 105 -9.11 6.13 8.58
CA ARG A 105 -8.69 5.05 9.48
C ARG A 105 -8.40 5.62 10.86
N THR A 106 -8.80 4.87 11.87
CA THR A 106 -8.38 5.06 13.25
C THR A 106 -7.93 3.70 13.74
N LYS A 107 -6.70 3.61 14.22
CA LYS A 107 -6.24 2.37 14.84
C LYS A 107 -6.92 2.27 16.20
N LEU A 108 -7.50 1.11 16.49
CA LEU A 108 -8.11 0.84 17.78
C LEU A 108 -7.03 0.38 18.75
N ASN A 109 -7.15 0.77 20.02
CA ASN A 109 -6.26 0.38 21.12
C ASN A 109 -4.80 0.86 20.97
N GLU A 110 -4.58 2.06 20.45
CA GLU A 110 -3.31 2.80 20.60
C GLU A 110 -3.37 3.79 21.78
#